data_AF-A0A660RWC3-F1
#
_entry.id   AF-A0A660RWC3-F1
#
_cell.length_a   1.000
_cell.length_b   1.000
_cell.length_c   1.000
_cell.angle_alpha   90.00
_cell.angle_beta   90.00
_cell.angle_gamma   90.00
#
_symmetry.space_group_name_H-M   'P 1'
#
loop_
_entity.id
_entity.type
_entity.pdbx_description
1 polymer ?
#
loop_
_entity_poly.entity_id
_entity_poly.type
_entity_poly.pdbx_seq_one_letter_code
_entity_poly.pdbx_strand_id
1 'polypeptide(L)'
;SQEEKRALVGFELVGRVKYEYDIELIKGKYFLLKTPKESPIVYKNIKFLPVSITRNFFIAKIECLLDCKCPEELKLCEHELWHYIMKEKGWLKFYSNCIQAKYINYKPKEYLEMRNRLYTVYRKKLQEICKIENWIKIER
;
A
#
# COMPACT_ATOMS: atom_id res chain seq x y z
N SER A 1 -26.53 -16.87 1.29
CA SER A 1 -26.17 -15.48 1.62
C SER A 1 -24.89 -15.15 0.90
N GLN A 2 -24.87 -14.15 0.01
CA GLN A 2 -23.59 -13.62 -0.45
C GLN A 2 -23.02 -12.84 0.74
N GLU A 3 -22.05 -13.42 1.45
CA GLU A 3 -21.25 -12.62 2.39
C GLU A 3 -20.77 -11.37 1.67
N GLU A 4 -21.14 -10.20 2.17
CA GLU A 4 -20.62 -8.93 1.68
C GLU A 4 -19.11 -8.93 1.92
N LYS A 5 -18.34 -9.34 0.91
CA LYS A 5 -16.89 -9.32 0.96
C LYS A 5 -16.44 -7.86 1.04
N ARG A 6 -15.94 -7.48 2.21
CA ARG A 6 -15.34 -6.17 2.43
C ARG A 6 -14.00 -6.09 1.70
N ALA A 7 -13.73 -4.95 1.10
CA ALA A 7 -12.48 -4.71 0.40
C ALA A 7 -11.94 -3.32 0.73
N LEU A 8 -10.61 -3.20 0.74
CA LEU A 8 -9.97 -1.89 0.82
C LEU A 8 -9.92 -1.28 -0.57
N VAL A 9 -10.53 -0.11 -0.74
CA VAL A 9 -10.52 0.61 -2.01
C VAL A 9 -9.61 1.83 -1.88
N GLY A 10 -8.63 1.97 -2.77
CA GLY A 10 -7.90 3.22 -2.94
C GLY A 10 -8.39 4.02 -4.14
N PHE A 11 -8.06 5.30 -4.13
CA PHE A 11 -8.56 6.29 -5.06
C PHE A 11 -7.41 7.03 -5.72
N GLU A 12 -7.66 7.56 -6.92
CA GLU A 12 -6.63 8.28 -7.66
C GLU A 12 -6.17 9.54 -6.91
N LEU A 13 -4.86 9.77 -6.87
CA LEU A 13 -4.27 11.00 -6.37
C LEU A 13 -3.58 11.73 -7.50
N VAL A 14 -4.30 12.74 -8.00
CA VAL A 14 -3.87 13.50 -9.18
C VAL A 14 -2.55 14.22 -8.92
N GLY A 15 -1.67 14.20 -9.91
CA GLY A 15 -0.37 14.89 -9.86
C GLY A 15 0.70 14.15 -9.04
N ARG A 16 0.50 12.85 -8.76
CA ARG A 16 1.46 12.00 -8.06
C ARG A 16 1.70 10.70 -8.83
N VAL A 17 2.91 10.15 -8.68
CA VAL A 17 3.28 8.85 -9.28
C VAL A 17 2.31 7.77 -8.82
N LYS A 18 1.82 6.95 -9.76
CA LYS A 18 0.95 5.80 -9.45
C LYS A 18 1.64 4.82 -8.50
N TYR A 19 0.90 4.34 -7.51
CA TYR A 19 1.38 3.42 -6.49
C TYR A 19 0.40 2.27 -6.25
N GLU A 20 -0.25 1.88 -7.33
CA GLU A 20 -1.27 0.84 -7.37
C GLU A 20 -0.69 -0.32 -8.20
N TYR A 21 -0.23 -1.36 -7.51
CA TYR A 21 0.58 -2.44 -8.09
C TYR A 21 0.19 -3.79 -7.50
N ASP A 22 0.56 -4.85 -8.22
CA ASP A 22 0.70 -6.18 -7.62
C ASP A 22 2.06 -6.29 -6.92
N ILE A 23 2.07 -6.88 -5.73
CA ILE A 23 3.29 -7.03 -4.92
C ILE A 23 3.67 -8.50 -4.78
N GLU A 24 4.97 -8.77 -4.85
CA GLU A 24 5.56 -10.06 -4.59
C GLU A 24 6.84 -9.89 -3.76
N LEU A 25 7.05 -10.74 -2.75
CA LEU A 25 8.30 -10.76 -2.01
C LEU A 25 9.29 -11.71 -2.68
N ILE A 26 10.35 -11.18 -3.27
CA ILE A 26 11.46 -11.97 -3.77
C ILE A 26 12.42 -12.23 -2.61
N LYS A 27 12.34 -13.44 -2.05
CA LYS A 27 13.11 -13.87 -0.87
C LYS A 27 14.60 -13.53 -1.02
N GLY A 28 15.19 -12.93 0.02
CA GLY A 28 16.59 -12.51 0.01
C GLY A 28 16.85 -11.20 -0.75
N LYS A 29 15.95 -10.75 -1.63
CA LYS A 29 16.26 -9.68 -2.60
C LYS A 29 15.48 -8.39 -2.38
N TYR A 30 14.16 -8.37 -2.62
CA TYR A 30 13.35 -7.15 -2.58
C TYR A 30 11.84 -7.43 -2.69
N PHE A 31 11.01 -6.42 -2.44
CA PHE A 31 9.63 -6.42 -2.93
C PHE A 31 9.59 -6.04 -4.42
N LEU A 32 8.96 -6.88 -5.23
CA LEU A 32 8.75 -6.65 -6.65
C LEU A 32 7.34 -6.07 -6.85
N LEU A 33 7.28 -4.88 -7.45
CA LEU A 33 6.04 -4.20 -7.81
C LEU A 33 5.79 -4.40 -9.30
N LYS A 34 4.64 -4.98 -9.65
CA LYS A 34 4.24 -5.31 -11.03
C LYS A 34 3.00 -4.54 -11.41
N THR A 35 2.88 -4.19 -12.69
CA THR A 35 1.61 -3.71 -13.27
C THR A 35 0.50 -4.71 -12.94
N PRO A 36 -0.66 -4.25 -12.42
CA PRO A 36 -1.77 -5.14 -12.07
C PRO A 36 -2.23 -5.99 -13.26
N LYS A 37 -2.37 -7.30 -13.05
CA LYS A 37 -2.71 -8.25 -14.13
C LYS A 37 -4.19 -8.50 -14.31
N GLU A 38 -4.97 -8.33 -13.24
CA GLU A 38 -6.39 -8.64 -13.26
C GLU A 38 -7.19 -7.59 -14.03
N SER A 39 -8.27 -8.04 -14.68
CA SER A 39 -9.17 -7.13 -15.36
C SER A 39 -9.99 -6.31 -14.35
N PRO A 40 -10.27 -5.02 -14.63
CA PRO A 40 -11.17 -4.24 -13.79
C PRO A 40 -12.56 -4.87 -13.68
N ILE A 41 -13.11 -4.90 -12.48
CA ILE A 41 -14.51 -5.22 -12.23
C ILE A 41 -15.35 -3.95 -12.30
N VAL A 42 -16.62 -4.09 -12.68
CA VAL A 42 -17.58 -2.98 -12.71
C VAL A 42 -18.64 -3.20 -11.63
N TYR A 43 -18.77 -2.24 -10.73
CA TYR A 43 -19.81 -2.24 -9.70
C TYR A 43 -20.48 -0.87 -9.67
N LYS A 44 -21.81 -0.84 -9.84
CA LYS A 44 -22.60 0.40 -9.92
C LYS A 44 -22.01 1.43 -10.89
N ASN A 45 -21.62 0.99 -12.08
CA ASN A 45 -20.97 1.80 -13.13
C ASN A 45 -19.59 2.40 -12.77
N ILE A 46 -19.00 1.99 -11.65
CA ILE A 46 -17.65 2.38 -11.25
C ILE A 46 -16.69 1.23 -11.55
N LYS A 47 -15.55 1.55 -12.16
CA LYS A 47 -14.48 0.59 -12.46
C LYS A 47 -13.55 0.46 -11.25
N PHE A 48 -13.28 -0.77 -10.86
CA PHE A 48 -12.36 -1.13 -9.80
C PHE A 48 -11.32 -2.12 -10.32
N LEU A 49 -10.06 -1.71 -10.36
CA LEU A 49 -8.93 -2.57 -10.70
C LEU A 49 -8.51 -3.36 -9.46
N PRO A 50 -8.49 -4.70 -9.48
CA PRO A 50 -7.90 -5.48 -8.40
C PRO A 50 -6.39 -5.22 -8.34
N VAL A 51 -5.88 -5.01 -7.12
CA VAL A 51 -4.46 -4.69 -6.88
C VAL A 51 -4.01 -5.28 -5.55
N SER A 52 -2.72 -5.43 -5.32
CA SER A 52 -2.19 -5.79 -4.00
C SER A 52 -1.82 -4.56 -3.14
N ILE A 53 -1.36 -3.48 -3.79
CA ILE A 53 -1.03 -2.19 -3.21
C ILE A 53 -2.02 -1.15 -3.71
N THR A 54 -2.53 -0.34 -2.80
CA THR A 54 -3.41 0.77 -3.16
C THR A 54 -3.15 1.95 -2.23
N ARG A 55 -3.13 3.18 -2.75
CA ARG A 55 -3.11 4.36 -1.90
C ARG A 55 -4.52 4.63 -1.43
N ASN A 56 -4.73 4.51 -0.12
CA ASN A 56 -5.96 4.96 0.49
C ASN A 56 -5.61 6.00 1.57
N PHE A 57 -6.04 7.23 1.31
CA PHE A 57 -5.81 8.40 2.16
C PHE A 57 -6.65 8.38 3.45
N PHE A 58 -7.55 7.41 3.58
CA PHE A 58 -8.37 7.13 4.76
C PHE A 58 -7.82 5.96 5.59
N ILE A 59 -6.76 5.25 5.15
CA ILE A 59 -6.18 4.08 5.86
C ILE A 59 -5.74 4.43 7.28
N ALA A 60 -5.27 5.67 7.51
CA ALA A 60 -4.76 6.12 8.80
C ALA A 60 -5.76 6.02 9.98
N LYS A 61 -7.03 5.68 9.71
CA LYS A 61 -8.09 5.54 10.73
C LYS A 61 -8.81 4.19 10.72
N ILE A 62 -8.30 3.19 9.98
CA ILE A 62 -8.97 1.88 9.91
C ILE A 62 -8.44 0.99 11.03
N GLU A 63 -9.33 0.39 11.83
CA GLU A 63 -9.01 -0.53 12.94
C GLU A 63 -8.02 -1.62 12.52
N CYS A 64 -8.12 -2.14 11.29
CA CYS A 64 -7.20 -3.17 10.79
C CYS A 64 -5.74 -2.72 10.64
N LEU A 65 -5.47 -1.42 10.52
CA LEU A 65 -4.11 -0.88 10.56
C LEU A 65 -3.64 -0.78 12.02
N LEU A 66 -4.52 -0.36 12.93
CA LEU A 66 -4.23 -0.22 14.36
C LEU A 66 -3.95 -1.58 15.02
N ASP A 67 -4.70 -2.62 14.61
CA ASP A 67 -4.62 -3.99 15.12
C ASP A 67 -3.61 -4.86 14.36
N CYS A 68 -2.95 -4.32 13.33
CA CYS A 68 -1.97 -5.09 12.58
C CYS A 68 -0.75 -5.39 13.47
N LYS A 69 -0.43 -6.69 13.63
CA LYS A 69 0.75 -7.20 14.36
C LYS A 69 2.08 -6.90 13.68
N CYS A 70 2.19 -5.80 12.95
CA CYS A 70 3.51 -5.37 12.52
C CYS A 70 4.26 -4.78 13.73
N PRO A 71 5.60 -4.80 13.72
CA PRO A 71 6.38 -4.22 14.80
C PRO A 71 5.96 -2.78 15.04
N GLU A 72 5.69 -2.40 16.29
CA GLU A 72 5.16 -1.08 16.67
C GLU A 72 5.98 0.08 16.09
N GLU A 73 7.28 -0.16 15.96
CA GLU A 73 8.25 0.77 15.41
C GLU A 73 8.06 1.06 13.92
N LEU A 74 7.27 0.27 13.20
CA LEU A 74 7.09 0.38 11.75
C LEU A 74 5.69 0.88 11.33
N LYS A 75 4.74 1.01 12.26
CA LYS A 75 3.30 1.32 12.01
C LYS A 75 3.02 2.48 11.05
N LEU A 76 3.97 3.41 10.87
CA LEU A 76 3.85 4.59 10.00
C LEU A 76 4.48 4.44 8.61
N CYS A 77 5.21 3.36 8.34
CA CYS A 77 6.08 3.21 7.17
C CYS A 77 6.02 1.81 6.53
N GLU A 78 5.00 1.02 6.86
CA GLU A 78 4.81 -0.38 6.44
C GLU A 78 4.13 -0.55 5.09
N HIS A 79 4.10 0.44 4.20
CA HIS A 79 3.24 0.35 3.01
C HIS A 79 3.39 -1.00 2.28
N GLU A 80 4.60 -1.42 1.89
CA GLU A 80 4.76 -2.70 1.19
C GLU A 80 4.54 -3.92 2.09
N LEU A 81 5.11 -3.91 3.31
CA LEU A 81 5.03 -5.05 4.22
C LEU A 81 3.59 -5.32 4.68
N TRP A 82 2.86 -4.28 5.08
CA TRP A 82 1.44 -4.39 5.42
C TRP A 82 0.63 -4.83 4.22
N HIS A 83 0.90 -4.24 3.04
CA HIS A 83 0.17 -4.63 1.83
C HIS A 83 0.37 -6.10 1.48
N TYR A 84 1.61 -6.59 1.60
CA TYR A 84 1.99 -7.99 1.44
C TYR A 84 1.34 -8.90 2.48
N ILE A 85 1.45 -8.61 3.77
CA ILE A 85 0.84 -9.43 4.84
C ILE A 85 -0.68 -9.57 4.63
N MET A 86 -1.36 -8.48 4.28
CA MET A 86 -2.80 -8.52 4.06
C MET A 86 -3.16 -9.30 2.80
N LYS A 87 -2.35 -9.20 1.74
CA LYS A 87 -2.51 -10.05 0.55
C LYS A 87 -2.40 -11.53 0.91
N GLU A 88 -1.39 -11.92 1.68
CA GLU A 88 -1.21 -13.32 2.14
C GLU A 88 -2.37 -13.79 3.04
N LYS A 89 -3.04 -12.86 3.75
CA LYS A 89 -4.27 -13.13 4.51
C LYS A 89 -5.54 -13.15 3.65
N GLY A 90 -5.43 -13.01 2.33
CA GLY A 90 -6.58 -13.03 1.41
C GLY A 90 -7.42 -11.76 1.40
N TRP A 91 -6.89 -10.62 1.88
CA TRP A 91 -7.61 -9.36 1.83
C TRP A 91 -7.80 -8.89 0.40
N LEU A 92 -9.05 -8.53 0.08
CA LEU A 92 -9.38 -7.94 -1.21
C LEU A 92 -9.04 -6.45 -1.20
N LYS A 93 -8.35 -6.01 -2.26
CA LYS A 93 -7.98 -4.62 -2.45
C LYS A 93 -8.23 -4.19 -3.89
N PHE A 94 -8.72 -2.98 -4.04
CA PHE A 94 -9.07 -2.39 -5.32
C PHE A 94 -8.55 -0.96 -5.44
N TYR A 95 -8.48 -0.50 -6.67
CA TYR A 95 -8.22 0.88 -7.02
C TYR A 95 -9.28 1.39 -8.00
N SER A 96 -9.73 2.63 -7.83
CA SER A 96 -10.57 3.31 -8.80
C SER A 96 -10.05 4.70 -9.11
N ASN A 97 -9.98 5.03 -10.41
CA ASN A 97 -9.69 6.38 -10.88
C ASN A 97 -10.94 7.23 -11.12
N CYS A 98 -12.14 6.67 -10.89
CA CYS A 98 -13.41 7.39 -10.98
C CYS A 98 -13.60 8.39 -9.83
N ILE A 99 -12.97 8.11 -8.68
CA ILE A 99 -12.92 9.02 -7.53
C ILE A 99 -11.48 9.53 -7.42
N GLN A 100 -11.32 10.85 -7.38
CA GLN A 100 -10.02 11.50 -7.45
C GLN A 100 -9.84 12.47 -6.29
N ALA A 101 -8.70 12.35 -5.61
CA ALA A 101 -8.23 13.29 -4.61
C ALA A 101 -7.16 14.21 -5.23
N LYS A 102 -7.10 15.45 -4.75
CA LYS A 102 -6.04 16.40 -5.08
C LYS A 102 -4.98 16.39 -3.99
N TYR A 103 -3.72 16.21 -4.37
CA TYR A 103 -2.62 16.29 -3.43
C TYR A 103 -2.40 17.73 -2.95
N ILE A 104 -2.40 17.93 -1.62
CA ILE A 104 -2.01 19.19 -1.00
C ILE A 104 -0.57 19.01 -0.47
N ASN A 105 0.37 19.79 -0.98
CA ASN A 105 1.77 19.73 -0.58
C ASN A 105 2.01 20.51 0.73
N TYR A 106 1.28 20.16 1.79
CA TYR A 106 1.50 20.70 3.12
C TYR A 106 2.36 19.72 3.94
N LYS A 107 3.54 20.17 4.36
CA LYS A 107 4.53 19.35 5.07
C LYS A 107 5.11 20.14 6.24
N PRO A 108 4.44 20.15 7.41
CA PRO A 108 4.97 20.79 8.60
C PRO A 108 6.28 20.11 9.04
N LYS A 109 7.07 20.81 9.88
CA LYS A 109 8.42 20.37 10.24
C LYS A 109 8.42 18.98 10.90
N GLU A 110 7.49 18.74 11.81
CA GLU A 110 7.31 17.46 12.51
C GLU A 110 7.06 16.32 11.51
N TYR A 111 6.22 16.57 10.49
CA TYR A 111 5.96 15.60 9.44
C TYR A 111 7.20 15.32 8.58
N LEU A 112 8.01 16.36 8.30
CA LEU A 112 9.26 16.18 7.56
C LEU A 112 10.27 15.35 8.35
N GLU A 113 10.39 15.57 9.66
CA GLU A 113 11.25 14.78 10.55
C GLU A 113 10.82 13.31 10.56
N MET A 114 9.52 13.03 10.71
CA MET A 114 8.98 11.67 10.61
C MET A 114 9.23 11.05 9.25
N ARG A 115 9.04 11.81 8.16
CA ARG A 115 9.31 11.34 6.81
C ARG A 115 10.79 11.03 6.57
N ASN A 116 11.71 11.76 7.19
CA ASN A 116 13.14 11.48 7.06
C ASN A 116 13.51 10.14 7.72
N ARG A 117 12.83 9.77 8.81
CA ARG A 117 13.02 8.46 9.47
C ARG A 117 12.66 7.28 8.57
N LEU A 118 11.77 7.45 7.59
CA LEU A 118 11.49 6.43 6.56
C LEU A 118 12.76 5.98 5.87
N TYR A 119 13.57 6.94 5.43
CA TYR A 119 14.76 6.68 4.63
C TYR A 119 15.96 6.24 5.47
N THR A 120 16.08 6.74 6.70
CA THR A 120 17.26 6.49 7.55
C THR A 120 17.10 5.31 8.50
N VAL A 121 15.87 5.03 8.98
CA VAL A 121 15.61 4.03 10.02
C VAL A 121 14.72 2.90 9.48
N TYR A 122 13.54 3.23 8.96
CA TYR A 122 12.52 2.21 8.70
C TYR A 122 12.84 1.32 7.51
N ARG A 123 13.50 1.86 6.47
CA ARG A 123 13.99 1.06 5.35
C ARG A 123 14.89 -0.09 5.81
N LYS A 124 15.85 0.17 6.71
CA LYS A 124 16.77 -0.86 7.22
C LYS A 124 16.04 -1.92 8.03
N LYS A 125 15.17 -1.51 8.94
CA LYS A 125 14.34 -2.43 9.74
C LYS A 125 13.46 -3.33 8.85
N LEU A 126 12.83 -2.76 7.82
CA LEU A 126 12.04 -3.52 6.86
C LEU A 126 12.90 -4.57 6.12
N GLN A 127 14.12 -4.20 5.73
CA GLN A 127 15.08 -5.13 5.13
C GLN A 127 15.46 -6.28 6.07
N GLU A 128 15.68 -5.99 7.35
CA GLU A 128 15.99 -6.99 8.38
C GLU A 128 14.82 -7.96 8.61
N ILE A 129 13.61 -7.44 8.79
CA ILE A 129 12.39 -8.25 9.04
C ILE A 129 12.06 -9.13 7.84
N CYS A 130 12.09 -8.56 6.64
CA CYS A 130 11.74 -9.28 5.42
C CYS A 130 12.92 -10.12 4.89
N LYS A 131 14.11 -9.97 5.48
CA LYS A 131 15.36 -10.59 5.04
C LYS A 131 15.62 -10.32 3.56
N ILE A 132 15.65 -9.04 3.18
CA ILE A 132 15.86 -8.60 1.79
C ILE A 132 17.03 -7.60 1.68
N GLU A 133 17.82 -7.75 0.62
CA GLU A 133 18.96 -6.88 0.32
C GLU A 133 18.54 -5.45 -0.08
N ASN A 134 17.40 -5.30 -0.75
CA ASN A 134 16.90 -4.04 -1.30
C ASN A 134 15.42 -3.86 -0.96
N TRP A 135 14.95 -2.61 -0.98
CA TRP A 135 13.56 -2.31 -0.57
C TRP A 135 12.56 -2.70 -1.66
N ILE A 136 12.60 -2.05 -2.82
CA ILE A 136 11.65 -2.26 -3.91
C ILE A 136 12.36 -2.34 -5.27
N LYS A 137 11.78 -3.13 -6.18
CA LYS A 137 12.04 -3.08 -7.62
C LYS A 137 10.71 -2.91 -8.33
N ILE A 138 10.62 -1.96 -9.26
CA ILE A 138 9.42 -1.72 -10.07
C ILE A 138 9.65 -2.33 -11.46
N GLU A 139 8.80 -3.28 -11.83
CA GLU A 139 8.70 -3.82 -13.18
C GLU A 139 7.63 -3.01 -13.93
N ARG A 140 8.08 -2.25 -14.94
CA ARG A 140 7.20 -1.42 -15.77
C ARG A 140 6.78 -2.19 -17.01
#